data_AF-A0A090L9Q3-F1
#
_entry.id   AF-A0A090L9Q3-F1
#
_cell.length_a   1.000
_cell.length_b   1.000
_cell.length_c   1.000
_cell.angle_alpha   90.00
_cell.angle_beta   90.00
_cell.angle_gamma   90.00
#
_symmetry.space_group_name_H-M   'P 1'
#
loop_
_entity.id
_entity.type
_entity.pdbx_description
1 polymer ?
#
loop_
_entity_poly.entity_id
_entity_poly.type
_entity_poly.pdbx_seq_one_letter_code
_entity_poly.pdbx_strand_id
1 'polypeptide(L)'
;MNNMDSTPVNCLDFQSFESALEKLRRNDDKVSFRLNCEIPTKSFSSKKTDIQSICSQIESEFKKLQEQRYNIIERCLDENKVLYNNLSKKDTPDYELKPILNRIRLIKREKSVEEVIETQTQKMMSERCKKELYK
;
A
#
# COMPACT_ATOMS: atom_id res chain seq x y z
N MET A 1 8.97 -10.99 18.16
CA MET A 1 7.57 -11.15 17.70
C MET A 1 7.02 -9.77 17.42
N ASN A 2 6.98 -9.34 16.16
CA ASN A 2 6.53 -8.00 15.80
C ASN A 2 5.01 -8.03 15.64
N ASN A 3 4.29 -7.52 16.63
CA ASN A 3 2.89 -7.14 16.49
C ASN A 3 2.83 -5.93 15.56
N MET A 4 2.74 -6.20 14.27
CA MET A 4 2.46 -5.22 13.23
C MET A 4 0.96 -4.98 13.27
N ASP A 5 0.59 -3.86 13.87
CA ASP A 5 -0.77 -3.38 14.17
C ASP A 5 -1.76 -3.79 13.07
N SER A 6 -2.51 -4.87 13.32
CA SER A 6 -3.49 -5.37 12.37
C SER A 6 -4.68 -4.42 12.44
N THR A 7 -4.71 -3.40 11.59
CA THR A 7 -5.87 -2.53 11.44
C THR A 7 -7.11 -3.42 11.34
N PRO A 8 -8.02 -3.37 12.34
CA PRO A 8 -9.19 -4.23 12.32
C PRO A 8 -9.99 -3.92 11.07
N VAL A 9 -10.16 -4.91 10.20
CA VAL A 9 -10.87 -4.76 8.93
C VAL A 9 -11.82 -5.93 8.76
N ASN A 10 -13.07 -5.58 8.48
CA ASN A 10 -14.06 -6.51 8.00
C ASN A 10 -14.03 -6.50 6.48
N CYS A 11 -13.42 -7.51 5.85
CA CYS A 11 -13.35 -7.61 4.40
C CYS A 11 -14.72 -7.81 3.73
N LEU A 12 -15.74 -8.18 4.49
CA LEU A 12 -17.12 -8.32 4.01
C LEU A 12 -17.90 -7.00 4.08
N ASP A 13 -17.25 -5.90 4.48
CA ASP A 13 -17.77 -4.55 4.36
C ASP A 13 -16.77 -3.70 3.58
N PHE A 14 -17.22 -3.15 2.44
CA PHE A 14 -16.33 -2.36 1.59
C PHE A 14 -15.87 -1.08 2.31
N GLN A 15 -16.73 -0.46 3.11
CA GLN A 15 -16.38 0.77 3.82
C GLN A 15 -15.31 0.52 4.88
N SER A 16 -15.42 -0.59 5.61
CA SER A 16 -14.38 -1.03 6.56
C SER A 16 -13.05 -1.27 5.87
N PHE A 17 -13.04 -1.95 4.72
CA PHE A 17 -11.86 -2.17 3.90
C PHE A 17 -11.22 -0.85 3.42
N GLU A 18 -12.01 0.01 2.78
CA GLU A 18 -11.57 1.30 2.26
C GLU A 18 -10.95 2.16 3.38
N SER A 19 -11.65 2.27 4.51
CA SER A 19 -11.18 3.04 5.67
C SER A 19 -9.86 2.50 6.24
N ALA A 20 -9.69 1.18 6.26
CA ALA A 20 -8.45 0.55 6.71
C ALA A 20 -7.30 0.81 5.74
N LEU A 21 -7.56 0.71 4.43
CA LEU A 21 -6.57 0.97 3.39
C LEU A 21 -6.13 2.44 3.38
N GLU A 22 -7.07 3.38 3.53
CA GLU A 22 -6.76 4.81 3.66
C GLU A 22 -5.88 5.12 4.87
N LYS A 23 -6.16 4.51 6.03
CA LYS A 23 -5.33 4.66 7.22
C LYS A 23 -3.90 4.18 6.98
N LEU A 24 -3.73 3.07 6.27
CA LEU A 24 -2.40 2.57 5.90
C LEU A 24 -1.69 3.49 4.91
N ARG A 25 -2.40 4.08 3.94
CA ARG A 25 -1.83 5.06 2.98
C ARG A 25 -1.34 6.33 3.68
N ARG A 26 -2.01 6.79 4.74
CA ARG A 26 -1.54 7.96 5.53
C ARG A 26 -0.17 7.74 6.18
N ASN A 27 0.28 6.50 6.35
CA ASN A 27 1.62 6.25 6.86
C ASN A 27 2.73 6.65 5.86
N ASP A 28 2.41 6.80 4.58
CA ASP A 28 3.37 7.23 3.54
C ASP A 28 3.84 8.68 3.73
N ASP A 29 3.08 9.52 4.44
CA ASP A 29 3.47 10.90 4.76
C ASP A 29 4.78 10.97 5.54
N LYS A 30 5.03 9.97 6.40
CA LYS A 30 6.29 9.87 7.17
C LYS A 30 7.48 9.58 6.26
N VAL A 31 7.31 8.71 5.27
CA VAL A 31 8.35 8.37 4.30
C VAL A 31 8.64 9.57 3.39
N SER A 32 7.61 10.26 2.92
CA SER A 32 7.75 11.47 2.11
C SER A 32 8.43 12.60 2.87
N PHE A 33 8.08 12.81 4.15
CA PHE A 33 8.74 13.77 5.02
C PHE A 33 10.22 13.44 5.19
N ARG A 34 10.55 12.17 5.50
CA ARG A 34 11.95 11.74 5.63
C ARG A 34 12.74 11.89 4.35
N LEU A 35 12.18 11.52 3.20
CA LEU A 35 12.82 11.72 1.89
C LEU A 35 13.10 13.20 1.61
N ASN A 36 12.24 14.11 2.06
CA ASN A 36 12.44 15.55 1.92
C ASN A 36 13.43 16.15 2.92
N CYS A 37 13.48 15.63 4.15
CA CYS A 37 14.33 16.14 5.22
C CYS A 37 15.74 15.53 5.24
N GLU A 38 15.87 14.24 4.97
CA GLU A 38 17.12 13.47 5.08
C GLU A 38 17.94 13.48 3.78
N ILE A 39 17.31 13.80 2.65
CA ILE A 39 18.00 14.09 1.38
C ILE A 39 17.96 15.62 1.16
N PRO A 40 18.92 16.36 1.76
CA PRO A 40 18.95 17.81 1.66
C PRO A 40 19.00 18.28 0.20
N THR A 41 18.20 19.30 -0.11
CA THR A 41 18.34 20.05 -1.37
C THR A 41 19.69 20.79 -1.39
N LYS A 42 20.17 21.20 -2.57
CA LYS A 42 21.50 21.83 -2.81
C LYS A 42 21.90 22.93 -1.81
N SER A 43 20.96 23.58 -1.14
CA SER A 43 21.22 24.62 -0.13
C SER A 43 21.69 24.09 1.23
N PHE A 44 21.65 22.78 1.49
CA PHE A 44 21.96 22.16 2.79
C PHE A 44 23.08 21.10 2.75
N SER A 45 23.85 21.00 1.66
CA SER A 45 24.84 19.94 1.41
C SER A 45 26.15 20.05 2.20
N SER A 46 26.15 20.68 3.38
CA SER A 46 27.34 20.85 4.24
C SER A 46 27.69 19.60 5.08
N LYS A 47 26.89 18.52 5.03
CA LYS A 47 27.18 17.25 5.72
C LYS A 47 27.55 16.15 4.72
N LYS A 48 28.70 15.50 4.94
CA LYS A 48 29.01 14.19 4.36
C LYS A 48 28.02 13.17 4.94
N THR A 49 26.87 13.07 4.29
CA THR A 49 25.83 12.12 4.63
C THR A 49 25.95 10.93 3.70
N ASP A 50 25.86 9.70 4.23
CA ASP A 50 25.79 8.49 3.43
C ASP A 50 24.42 8.40 2.74
N ILE A 51 24.29 9.09 1.62
CA ILE A 51 23.09 9.17 0.79
C ILE A 51 22.65 7.77 0.36
N GLN A 52 23.59 6.85 0.11
CA GLN A 52 23.29 5.48 -0.29
C GLN A 52 22.58 4.72 0.83
N SER A 53 23.10 4.81 2.06
CA SER A 53 22.47 4.19 3.23
C SER A 53 21.07 4.76 3.48
N ILE A 54 20.91 6.09 3.41
CA ILE A 54 19.59 6.73 3.64
C ILE A 54 18.57 6.30 2.58
N CYS A 55 18.95 6.33 1.30
CA CYS A 55 18.09 5.87 0.23
C CYS A 55 17.67 4.41 0.40
N SER A 56 18.59 3.54 0.80
CA SER A 56 18.29 2.12 1.04
C SER A 56 17.33 1.92 2.23
N GLN A 57 17.48 2.71 3.30
CA GLN A 57 16.59 2.67 4.46
C GLN A 57 15.18 3.13 4.10
N ILE A 58 15.06 4.27 3.41
CA ILE A 58 13.78 4.82 2.97
C ILE A 58 13.06 3.84 2.03
N GLU A 59 13.80 3.20 1.11
CA GLU A 59 13.25 2.18 0.22
C GLU A 59 12.72 0.97 0.98
N SER A 60 13.47 0.48 1.98
CA SER A 60 13.02 -0.63 2.82
C SER A 60 11.75 -0.28 3.60
N GLU A 61 11.63 0.94 4.11
CA GLU A 61 10.45 1.40 4.82
C GLU A 61 9.23 1.51 3.91
N PHE A 62 9.40 2.11 2.72
CA PHE A 62 8.34 2.20 1.73
C PHE A 62 7.82 0.79 1.35
N LYS A 63 8.74 -0.15 1.08
CA LYS A 63 8.37 -1.55 0.78
C LYS A 63 7.56 -2.19 1.89
N LYS A 64 7.92 -1.98 3.17
CA LYS A 64 7.14 -2.51 4.30
C LYS A 64 5.72 -1.94 4.36
N LEU A 65 5.55 -0.64 4.15
CA LEU A 65 4.22 -0.01 4.14
C LEU A 65 3.38 -0.53 2.97
N GLN A 66 4.01 -0.70 1.82
CA GLN A 66 3.39 -1.29 0.65
C GLN A 66 2.96 -2.75 0.89
N GLU A 67 3.82 -3.58 1.47
CA GLU A 67 3.48 -4.96 1.83
C GLU A 67 2.26 -5.00 2.76
N GLN A 68 2.15 -4.09 3.73
CA GLN A 68 0.95 -3.99 4.58
C GLN A 68 -0.32 -3.73 3.78
N ARG A 69 -0.25 -2.84 2.78
CA ARG A 69 -1.40 -2.50 1.93
C ARG A 69 -1.78 -3.65 0.99
N TYR A 70 -0.82 -4.32 0.38
CA TYR A 70 -1.13 -5.50 -0.44
C TYR A 70 -1.69 -6.64 0.40
N ASN A 71 -1.16 -6.88 1.61
CA ASN A 71 -1.65 -7.94 2.50
C ASN A 71 -3.15 -7.78 2.82
N ILE A 72 -3.63 -6.56 3.11
CA ILE A 72 -5.06 -6.32 3.37
C ILE A 72 -5.90 -6.44 2.09
N ILE A 73 -5.41 -5.93 0.95
CA ILE A 73 -6.10 -6.04 -0.35
C ILE A 73 -6.29 -7.50 -0.74
N GLU A 74 -5.23 -8.30 -0.67
CA GLU A 74 -5.24 -9.71 -1.09
C GLU A 74 -6.07 -10.56 -0.15
N ARG A 75 -5.92 -10.36 1.16
CA ARG A 75 -6.78 -11.03 2.15
C ARG A 75 -8.27 -10.73 1.88
N CYS A 76 -8.63 -9.47 1.66
CA CYS A 76 -10.03 -9.12 1.43
C CYS A 76 -10.56 -9.61 0.08
N LEU A 77 -9.72 -9.70 -0.96
CA LEU A 77 -10.09 -10.37 -2.21
C LEU A 77 -10.39 -11.84 -1.97
N ASP A 78 -9.54 -12.54 -1.21
CA ASP A 78 -9.66 -13.97 -1.00
C ASP A 78 -10.85 -14.32 -0.10
N GLU A 79 -11.08 -13.58 0.97
CA GLU A 79 -12.27 -13.75 1.82
C GLU A 79 -13.58 -13.59 1.01
N ASN A 80 -13.65 -12.60 0.11
CA ASN A 80 -14.84 -12.41 -0.74
C ASN A 80 -14.97 -13.49 -1.83
N LYS A 81 -13.85 -13.95 -2.43
CA LYS A 81 -13.88 -15.08 -3.39
C LYS A 81 -14.37 -16.36 -2.71
N VAL A 82 -13.88 -16.65 -1.50
CA VAL A 82 -14.32 -17.81 -0.71
C VAL A 82 -15.81 -17.70 -0.40
N LEU A 83 -16.28 -16.54 0.04
CA LEU A 83 -17.71 -16.31 0.29
C LEU A 83 -18.56 -16.54 -0.98
N TYR A 84 -18.15 -15.96 -2.11
CA TYR A 84 -18.83 -16.14 -3.40
C TYR A 84 -18.90 -17.62 -3.79
N ASN A 85 -17.77 -18.33 -3.74
CA ASN A 85 -17.69 -19.74 -4.11
C ASN A 85 -18.56 -20.62 -3.20
N ASN A 86 -18.66 -20.29 -1.91
CA ASN A 86 -19.47 -21.04 -0.96
C ASN A 86 -20.98 -20.85 -1.18
N LEU A 87 -21.42 -19.64 -1.56
CA LEU A 87 -22.83 -19.36 -1.85
C LEU A 87 -23.23 -19.86 -3.23
N SER A 88 -22.37 -19.69 -4.23
CA SER A 88 -22.65 -20.16 -5.60
C SER A 88 -22.86 -21.68 -5.68
N LYS A 89 -22.30 -22.46 -4.75
CA LYS A 89 -22.50 -23.92 -4.66
C LYS A 89 -23.86 -24.35 -4.07
N LYS A 90 -24.65 -23.41 -3.55
CA LYS A 90 -25.92 -23.67 -2.85
C LYS A 90 -27.14 -23.27 -3.66
N ASP A 91 -27.02 -23.10 -4.97
CA ASP A 91 -28.06 -22.54 -5.86
C ASP A 91 -28.63 -21.20 -5.35
N THR A 92 -27.77 -20.41 -4.69
CA THR A 92 -28.13 -19.10 -4.16
C THR A 92 -28.56 -18.17 -5.30
N PRO A 93 -29.68 -17.43 -5.16
CA PRO A 93 -30.14 -16.51 -6.19
C PRO A 93 -29.11 -15.43 -6.55
N ASP A 94 -29.06 -15.06 -7.83
CA ASP A 94 -28.13 -14.06 -8.37
C ASP A 94 -28.13 -12.72 -7.62
N TYR A 95 -29.27 -12.30 -7.06
CA TYR A 95 -29.36 -11.03 -6.35
C TYR A 95 -28.53 -11.01 -5.06
N GLU A 96 -28.25 -12.17 -4.45
CA GLU A 96 -27.41 -12.29 -3.25
C GLU A 96 -25.92 -12.38 -3.62
N LEU A 97 -25.61 -12.89 -4.81
CA LEU A 97 -24.24 -13.00 -5.33
C LEU A 97 -23.71 -11.68 -5.90
N LYS A 98 -24.59 -10.87 -6.51
CA LYS A 98 -24.25 -9.58 -7.13
C LYS A 98 -23.51 -8.61 -6.17
N PRO A 99 -23.94 -8.40 -4.92
CA PRO A 99 -23.22 -7.56 -3.97
C PRO A 99 -21.77 -8.01 -3.73
N ILE A 100 -21.53 -9.33 -3.64
CA ILE A 100 -20.19 -9.88 -3.41
C ILE A 100 -19.30 -9.65 -4.62
N LEU A 101 -19.81 -9.91 -5.83
CA LEU A 101 -19.09 -9.63 -7.08
C LEU A 101 -18.76 -8.14 -7.22
N ASN A 102 -19.70 -7.26 -6.86
CA ASN A 102 -19.47 -5.82 -6.83
C ASN A 102 -18.36 -5.45 -5.86
N ARG A 103 -18.34 -6.03 -4.65
CA ARG A 103 -17.27 -5.80 -3.67
C ARG A 103 -15.91 -6.26 -4.20
N ILE A 104 -15.82 -7.47 -4.75
CA ILE A 104 -14.58 -7.98 -5.37
C ILE A 104 -14.09 -7.01 -6.45
N ARG A 105 -14.99 -6.50 -7.31
CA ARG A 105 -14.67 -5.55 -8.37
C ARG A 105 -14.12 -4.24 -7.80
N LEU A 106 -14.70 -3.73 -6.72
CA LEU A 106 -14.21 -2.51 -6.05
C LEU A 106 -12.84 -2.73 -5.42
N ILE A 107 -12.62 -3.84 -4.72
CA ILE A 107 -11.31 -4.16 -4.12
C ILE A 107 -10.23 -4.32 -5.23
N LYS A 108 -10.56 -4.94 -6.37
CA LYS A 108 -9.64 -5.03 -7.51
C LYS A 108 -9.26 -3.65 -8.08
N ARG A 109 -10.19 -2.68 -8.08
CA ARG A 109 -9.87 -1.30 -8.47
C ARG A 109 -8.86 -0.69 -7.50
N GLU A 110 -9.05 -0.88 -6.19
CA GLU A 110 -8.08 -0.41 -5.20
C GLU A 110 -6.71 -1.07 -5.35
N LYS A 111 -6.66 -2.35 -5.75
CA LYS A 111 -5.39 -3.00 -6.10
C LYS A 111 -4.68 -2.30 -7.27
N SER A 112 -5.40 -1.99 -8.34
CA SER A 112 -4.81 -1.26 -9.48
C SER A 112 -4.36 0.16 -9.11
N VAL A 113 -5.07 0.83 -8.20
CA VAL A 113 -4.64 2.14 -7.66
C VAL A 113 -3.33 1.98 -6.90
N GLU A 114 -3.20 0.94 -6.08
CA GLU A 114 -1.98 0.66 -5.32
C GLU A 114 -0.77 0.38 -6.24
N GLU A 115 -0.96 -0.38 -7.32
CA GLU A 115 0.08 -0.64 -8.34
C GLU A 115 0.58 0.65 -9.03
N VAL A 116 -0.32 1.60 -9.25
CA VAL A 116 0.04 2.92 -9.81
C VAL A 116 0.83 3.75 -8.80
N ILE A 117 0.39 3.78 -7.54
CA ILE A 117 1.07 4.49 -6.45
C ILE A 117 2.48 3.94 -6.23
N GLU A 118 2.63 2.61 -6.27
CA GLU A 118 3.90 1.90 -6.23
C GLU A 118 4.86 2.42 -7.30
N THR A 119 4.42 2.34 -8.55
CA THR A 119 5.23 2.67 -9.72
C THR A 119 5.69 4.13 -9.65
N GLN A 120 4.79 5.04 -9.28
CA GLN A 120 5.10 6.47 -9.14
C GLN A 120 6.10 6.73 -8.01
N THR A 121 5.90 6.10 -6.85
CA THR A 121 6.77 6.31 -5.69
C THR A 121 8.16 5.74 -5.91
N GLN A 122 8.27 4.53 -6.47
CA GLN A 122 9.55 3.91 -6.83
C GLN A 122 10.32 4.78 -7.83
N LYS A 123 9.64 5.34 -8.84
CA LYS A 123 10.24 6.26 -9.80
C LYS A 123 10.78 7.52 -9.12
N MET A 124 9.95 8.19 -8.30
CA MET A 124 10.34 9.40 -7.57
C MET A 124 11.56 9.15 -6.68
N MET A 125 11.58 8.04 -5.93
CA MET A 125 12.69 7.65 -5.08
C MET A 125 13.97 7.39 -5.87
N SER A 126 13.89 6.60 -6.94
CA SER A 126 15.03 6.30 -7.82
C SER A 126 15.61 7.60 -8.40
N GLU A 127 14.79 8.52 -8.89
CA GLU A 127 15.24 9.80 -9.45
C GLU A 127 15.92 10.67 -8.40
N ARG A 128 15.32 10.79 -7.20
CA ARG A 128 15.88 11.58 -6.08
C ARG A 128 17.23 11.02 -5.62
N CYS A 129 17.31 9.70 -5.41
CA CYS A 129 18.52 9.03 -4.94
C CYS A 129 19.65 9.07 -5.98
N LYS A 130 19.36 8.79 -7.25
CA LYS A 130 20.36 8.90 -8.34
C LYS A 130 20.90 10.31 -8.49
N LYS A 131 20.04 11.33 -8.42
CA LYS A 131 20.44 12.74 -8.53
C LYS A 131 21.44 13.18 -7.46
N GLU A 132 21.41 12.59 -6.28
CA GLU A 132 22.31 12.93 -5.19
C GLU A 132 23.53 12.01 -5.10
N LEU A 133 23.46 10.77 -5.62
CA LEU A 133 24.59 9.83 -5.67
C LEU A 133 25.59 10.10 -6.80
N TYR A 134 25.12 10.62 -7.93
CA TYR A 134 25.95 10.89 -9.12
C TYR A 134 26.20 12.40 -9.35
N LYS A 135 26.18 13.17 -8.27
CA LYS A 135 26.45 14.61 -8.26
C LYS A 135 27.93 14.91 -8.03
#